data_AF-A0A8C8VMY3-F1
#
_entry.id   AF-A0A8C8VMY3-F1
#
_cell.length_a   1.000
_cell.length_b   1.000
_cell.length_c   1.000
_cell.angle_alpha   90.00
_cell.angle_beta   90.00
_cell.angle_gamma   90.00
#
_symmetry.space_group_name_H-M   'P 1'
#
loop_
_entity.id
_entity.type
_entity.pdbx_description
1 polymer ?
#
loop_
_entity_poly.entity_id
_entity_poly.type
_entity_poly.pdbx_seq_one_letter_code
_entity_poly.pdbx_strand_id
1 'polypeptide(L)'
;MTSNQTPSLPTRMLLFVFFVGALCCAGHGAALHTFTMLHLAHVANSSAIEFQGNATLNGVLTHSLQDGQASQLLPLEPPARWQEMERDVQTYLVSFHGLVQVVAKERQMQYPLDLRCKLGCQLGSDGTSHSFYKVALNGDDFLSFQAANASWALLGHREGDTLATFTHTQLNQYPQTTSELQAFLETTCMEFLRRHSKADSAKTEGQHRRSHAPLALGLTVGAFALAALAIGVFLYTGGWR
;
A
#
# COMPACT_ATOMS: atom_id res chain seq x y z
N MET A 1 36.92 -56.22 -7.45
CA MET A 1 35.46 -56.37 -7.59
C MET A 1 34.80 -55.28 -6.76
N THR A 2 34.12 -54.38 -7.45
CA THR A 2 33.51 -53.14 -6.95
C THR A 2 32.26 -53.42 -6.13
N SER A 3 32.20 -52.94 -4.89
CA SER A 3 30.93 -52.74 -4.18
C SER A 3 30.82 -51.26 -3.84
N ASN A 4 29.92 -50.58 -4.55
CA ASN A 4 29.62 -49.17 -4.42
C ASN A 4 28.40 -49.07 -3.49
N GLN A 5 28.61 -48.78 -2.21
CA GLN A 5 27.54 -48.55 -1.25
C GLN A 5 27.14 -47.07 -1.29
N THR A 6 25.99 -46.78 -1.88
CA THR A 6 25.27 -45.51 -1.71
C THR A 6 24.66 -45.46 -0.31
N PRO A 7 24.90 -44.42 0.51
CA PRO A 7 24.13 -44.21 1.73
C PRO A 7 22.74 -43.67 1.37
N SER A 8 21.72 -44.51 1.57
CA SER A 8 20.32 -44.11 1.59
C SER A 8 20.07 -43.16 2.76
N LEU A 9 19.65 -41.92 2.46
CA LEU A 9 19.18 -40.98 3.49
C LEU A 9 18.01 -41.59 4.26
N PRO A 10 18.00 -41.55 5.60
CA PRO A 10 16.91 -42.11 6.38
C PRO A 10 15.66 -41.24 6.21
N THR A 11 14.56 -41.87 5.79
CA THR A 11 13.20 -41.33 5.60
C THR A 11 12.69 -40.45 6.77
N ARG A 12 13.30 -40.56 7.95
CA ARG A 12 13.06 -39.69 9.11
C ARG A 12 13.49 -38.23 8.94
N MET A 13 14.47 -37.95 8.07
CA MET A 13 14.94 -36.58 7.82
C MET A 13 13.97 -35.79 6.94
N LEU A 14 13.28 -36.46 5.99
CA LEU A 14 12.24 -35.84 5.15
C LEU A 14 11.00 -35.43 5.95
N LEU A 15 10.62 -36.22 6.95
CA LEU A 15 9.49 -35.91 7.85
C LEU A 15 9.75 -34.68 8.73
N PHE A 16 11.01 -34.44 9.11
CA PHE A 16 11.39 -33.26 9.89
C PHE A 16 11.36 -31.97 9.03
N VAL A 17 11.76 -32.05 7.76
CA VAL A 17 11.64 -30.94 6.81
C VAL A 17 10.17 -30.56 6.57
N PHE A 18 9.27 -31.55 6.54
CA PHE A 18 7.82 -31.31 6.42
C PHE A 18 7.20 -30.65 7.66
N PHE A 19 7.64 -31.03 8.87
CA PHE A 19 7.14 -30.42 10.11
C PHE A 19 7.69 -29.00 10.33
N VAL A 20 8.95 -28.73 10.01
CA VAL A 20 9.54 -27.38 10.16
C VAL A 20 9.02 -26.42 9.07
N GLY A 21 8.74 -26.92 7.85
CA GLY A 21 8.13 -26.13 6.77
C GLY A 21 6.69 -25.66 7.05
N ALA A 22 5.95 -26.36 7.92
CA ALA A 22 4.59 -25.97 8.31
C ALA A 22 4.54 -24.93 9.44
N LEU A 23 5.59 -24.82 10.26
CA LEU A 23 5.65 -23.86 11.37
C LEU A 23 6.25 -22.50 10.97
N CYS A 24 6.97 -22.40 9.86
CA CYS A 24 7.57 -21.13 9.41
C CYS A 24 6.60 -20.14 8.73
N CYS A 25 5.36 -20.53 8.43
CA CYS A 25 4.38 -19.61 7.82
C CYS A 25 3.50 -18.86 8.83
N ALA A 26 3.67 -19.09 10.14
CA ALA A 26 3.03 -18.28 11.17
C ALA A 26 3.91 -17.11 11.63
N GLY A 27 4.68 -16.52 10.71
CA GLY A 27 5.15 -15.16 10.90
C GLY A 27 3.93 -14.24 10.85
N HIS A 28 3.28 -14.02 12.00
CA HIS A 28 2.40 -12.86 12.19
C HIS A 28 3.28 -11.61 12.10
N GLY A 29 3.70 -11.25 10.89
CA GLY A 29 4.10 -9.89 10.61
C GLY A 29 2.92 -9.01 10.99
N ALA A 30 3.15 -8.03 11.85
CA ALA A 30 2.15 -7.06 12.25
C ALA A 30 1.40 -6.58 11.00
N ALA A 31 0.09 -6.84 10.92
CA ALA A 31 -0.70 -6.44 9.76
C ALA A 31 -0.66 -4.91 9.66
N LEU A 32 -0.04 -4.40 8.60
CA LEU A 32 0.04 -2.97 8.32
C LEU A 32 -0.91 -2.66 7.17
N HIS A 33 -1.98 -1.94 7.46
CA HIS A 33 -2.84 -1.39 6.43
C HIS A 33 -2.32 -0.01 6.01
N THR A 34 -2.39 0.30 4.73
CA THR A 34 -1.89 1.56 4.18
C THR A 34 -2.79 2.06 3.07
N PHE A 35 -3.15 3.35 3.14
CA PHE A 35 -3.73 4.08 2.02
C PHE A 35 -2.72 5.13 1.56
N THR A 36 -2.26 5.03 0.31
CA THR A 36 -1.27 5.94 -0.27
C THR A 36 -1.85 6.62 -1.48
N MET A 37 -1.81 7.94 -1.49
CA MET A 37 -2.13 8.80 -2.61
C MET A 37 -0.84 9.38 -3.19
N LEU A 38 -0.78 9.43 -4.51
CA LEU A 38 0.29 10.04 -5.27
C LEU A 38 -0.35 10.98 -6.29
N HIS A 39 0.05 12.24 -6.29
CA HIS A 39 -0.19 13.10 -7.43
C HIS A 39 1.13 13.67 -7.95
N LEU A 40 1.13 13.94 -9.24
CA LEU A 40 2.16 14.62 -10.00
C LEU A 40 1.53 15.89 -10.57
N ALA A 41 2.27 16.99 -10.47
CA ALA A 41 1.87 18.27 -11.05
C ALA A 41 2.99 18.75 -11.97
N HIS A 42 2.71 18.79 -13.27
CA HIS A 42 3.60 19.37 -14.26
C HIS A 42 3.15 20.79 -14.57
N VAL A 43 4.00 21.77 -14.26
CA VAL A 43 3.73 23.19 -14.47
C VAL A 43 4.54 23.67 -15.66
N ALA A 44 3.92 23.70 -16.84
CA ALA A 44 4.60 24.04 -18.08
C ALA A 44 4.98 25.53 -18.15
N ASN A 45 4.16 26.39 -17.54
CA ASN A 45 4.35 27.85 -17.47
C ASN A 45 3.47 28.47 -16.38
N SER A 46 3.42 29.80 -16.30
CA SER A 46 2.68 30.53 -15.26
C SER A 46 1.17 30.29 -15.23
N SER A 47 0.55 29.75 -16.29
CA SER A 47 -0.90 29.52 -16.38
C SER A 47 -1.32 28.08 -16.62
N ALA A 48 -0.40 27.19 -17.01
CA ALA A 48 -0.70 25.81 -17.36
C ALA A 48 -0.11 24.83 -16.33
N ILE A 49 -1.00 24.06 -15.72
CA ILE A 49 -0.67 22.95 -14.82
C ILE A 49 -1.45 21.70 -15.25
N GLU A 50 -0.76 20.57 -15.26
CA GLU A 50 -1.35 19.27 -15.53
C GLU A 50 -1.19 18.37 -14.31
N PHE A 51 -2.30 17.73 -13.91
CA PHE A 51 -2.33 16.84 -12.77
C PHE A 51 -2.56 15.40 -13.19
N GLN A 52 -1.73 14.51 -12.69
CA GLN A 52 -1.86 13.06 -12.86
C GLN A 52 -1.58 12.35 -11.54
N GLY A 53 -2.08 11.14 -11.34
CA GLY A 53 -1.88 10.46 -10.08
C GLY A 53 -2.70 9.20 -9.89
N ASN A 54 -2.58 8.63 -8.70
CA ASN A 54 -3.33 7.46 -8.29
C ASN A 54 -3.41 7.35 -6.77
N ALA A 55 -4.28 6.45 -6.31
CA ALA A 55 -4.27 5.99 -4.93
C ALA A 55 -4.27 4.47 -4.86
N THR A 56 -3.63 3.95 -3.82
CA THR A 56 -3.52 2.52 -3.54
C THR A 56 -3.97 2.22 -2.12
N LEU A 57 -4.71 1.13 -1.95
CA LEU A 57 -5.06 0.54 -0.65
C LEU A 57 -4.31 -0.78 -0.52
N ASN A 58 -3.42 -0.90 0.46
CA ASN A 58 -2.56 -2.06 0.67
C ASN A 58 -1.79 -2.47 -0.61
N GLY A 59 -1.36 -1.49 -1.41
CA GLY A 59 -0.67 -1.70 -2.68
C GLY A 59 -1.58 -2.00 -3.89
N VAL A 60 -2.88 -2.20 -3.68
CA VAL A 60 -3.85 -2.38 -4.76
C VAL A 60 -4.31 -1.02 -5.27
N LEU A 61 -4.24 -0.81 -6.59
CA LEU A 61 -4.71 0.41 -7.24
C LEU A 61 -6.24 0.56 -7.06
N THR A 62 -6.68 1.67 -6.47
CA THR A 62 -8.09 1.93 -6.14
C THR A 62 -8.66 3.16 -6.82
N HIS A 63 -7.82 4.17 -7.07
CA HIS A 63 -8.23 5.42 -7.70
C HIS A 63 -7.20 5.89 -8.70
N SER A 64 -7.64 6.69 -9.66
CA SER A 64 -6.79 7.43 -10.60
C SER A 64 -7.10 8.92 -10.57
N LEU A 65 -6.10 9.73 -10.89
CA LEU A 65 -6.22 11.13 -11.21
C LEU A 65 -5.63 11.33 -12.61
N GLN A 66 -6.44 11.74 -13.59
CA GLN A 66 -6.01 11.97 -14.96
C GLN A 66 -6.60 13.28 -15.44
N ASP A 67 -5.78 14.15 -16.02
CA ASP A 67 -6.17 15.48 -16.50
C ASP A 67 -6.95 16.28 -15.44
N GLY A 68 -6.49 16.18 -14.19
CA GLY A 68 -7.15 16.82 -13.04
C GLY A 68 -8.49 16.19 -12.62
N GLN A 69 -8.95 15.10 -13.24
CA GLN A 69 -10.18 14.40 -12.89
C GLN A 69 -9.89 13.13 -12.09
N ALA A 70 -10.53 13.02 -10.93
CA ALA A 70 -10.42 11.83 -10.08
C ALA A 70 -11.42 10.76 -10.54
N SER A 71 -11.08 9.49 -10.37
CA SER A 71 -11.98 8.37 -10.63
C SER A 71 -11.72 7.24 -9.65
N GLN A 72 -12.78 6.57 -9.24
CA GLN A 72 -12.73 5.39 -8.39
C GLN A 72 -12.77 4.12 -9.25
N LEU A 73 -11.70 3.33 -9.22
CA LEU A 73 -11.54 2.12 -10.02
C LEU A 73 -12.14 0.88 -9.33
N LEU A 74 -12.12 0.86 -7.99
CA LEU A 74 -12.81 -0.14 -7.17
C LEU A 74 -13.94 0.54 -6.38
N PRO A 75 -15.15 -0.02 -6.31
CA PRO A 75 -16.31 0.64 -5.69
C PRO A 75 -16.21 0.66 -4.15
N LEU A 76 -15.28 1.45 -3.60
CA LEU A 76 -15.04 1.58 -2.17
C LEU A 76 -16.10 2.48 -1.52
N GLU A 77 -16.38 3.64 -2.11
CA GLU A 77 -17.44 4.54 -1.64
C GLU A 77 -18.68 4.49 -2.54
N PRO A 78 -19.89 4.66 -1.96
CA PRO A 78 -21.13 4.81 -2.73
C PRO A 78 -21.17 6.16 -3.47
N PRO A 79 -21.99 6.30 -4.52
CA PRO A 79 -21.98 7.46 -5.42
C PRO A 79 -22.03 8.83 -4.71
N ALA A 80 -22.87 8.98 -3.68
CA ALA A 80 -22.99 10.25 -2.96
C ALA A 80 -21.70 10.66 -2.22
N ARG A 81 -21.04 9.71 -1.55
CA ARG A 81 -19.77 9.97 -0.84
C ARG A 81 -18.60 10.15 -1.80
N TRP A 82 -18.61 9.39 -2.90
CA TRP A 82 -17.61 9.56 -3.96
C TRP A 82 -17.69 10.97 -4.55
N GLN A 83 -18.89 11.47 -4.81
CA GLN A 83 -19.09 12.83 -5.34
C GLN A 83 -18.60 13.92 -4.38
N GLU A 84 -18.73 13.72 -3.06
CA GLU A 84 -18.15 14.62 -2.05
C GLU A 84 -16.61 14.58 -2.12
N MET A 85 -16.02 13.39 -2.16
CA MET A 85 -14.57 13.22 -2.25
C MET A 85 -14.00 13.80 -3.55
N GLU A 86 -14.69 13.65 -4.68
CA GLU A 86 -14.31 14.29 -5.95
C GLU A 86 -14.25 15.81 -5.80
N ARG A 87 -15.25 16.41 -5.15
CA ARG A 87 -15.28 17.86 -4.91
C ARG A 87 -14.11 18.30 -4.04
N ASP A 88 -13.82 17.58 -2.97
CA ASP A 88 -12.69 17.88 -2.08
C ASP A 88 -11.35 17.80 -2.83
N VAL A 89 -11.18 16.80 -3.70
CA VAL A 89 -10.00 16.70 -4.58
C VAL A 89 -9.94 17.88 -5.53
N GLN A 90 -11.04 18.30 -6.16
CA GLN A 90 -11.03 19.47 -7.04
C GLN A 90 -10.66 20.75 -6.30
N THR A 91 -11.23 20.98 -5.12
CA THR A 91 -10.88 22.13 -4.27
C THR A 91 -9.39 22.11 -3.93
N TYR A 92 -8.86 20.95 -3.56
CA TYR A 92 -7.44 20.78 -3.28
C TYR A 92 -6.55 21.10 -4.49
N LEU A 93 -6.86 20.58 -5.69
CA LEU A 93 -6.07 20.82 -6.90
C LEU A 93 -6.04 22.30 -7.29
N VAL A 94 -7.18 23.00 -7.15
CA VAL A 94 -7.28 24.45 -7.38
C VAL A 94 -6.42 25.23 -6.38
N SER A 95 -6.56 24.93 -5.09
CA SER A 95 -5.75 25.57 -4.04
C SER A 95 -4.25 25.29 -4.21
N PHE A 96 -3.89 24.06 -4.56
CA PHE A 96 -2.51 23.66 -4.83
C PHE A 96 -1.92 24.44 -6.00
N HIS A 97 -2.66 24.55 -7.11
CA HIS A 97 -2.22 25.33 -8.26
C HIS A 97 -1.98 26.80 -7.89
N GLY A 98 -2.91 27.44 -7.18
CA GLY A 98 -2.78 28.83 -6.76
C GLY A 98 -1.55 29.05 -5.86
N LEU A 99 -1.28 28.14 -4.93
CA LEU A 99 -0.10 28.18 -4.08
C LEU A 99 1.21 28.04 -4.89
N VAL A 100 1.26 27.09 -5.82
CA VAL A 100 2.44 26.91 -6.69
C VAL A 100 2.68 28.16 -7.53
N GLN A 101 1.64 28.79 -8.07
CA GLN A 101 1.77 30.04 -8.82
C GLN A 101 2.32 31.19 -7.97
N VAL A 102 1.82 31.35 -6.74
CA VAL A 102 2.32 32.39 -5.81
C VAL A 102 3.79 32.17 -5.53
N VAL A 103 4.19 30.95 -5.14
CA VAL A 103 5.58 30.62 -4.84
C VAL A 103 6.47 30.84 -6.08
N ALA A 104 6.05 30.33 -7.23
CA ALA A 104 6.82 30.45 -8.48
C ALA A 104 7.03 31.92 -8.88
N LYS A 105 6.01 32.76 -8.72
CA LYS A 105 6.09 34.19 -9.01
C LYS A 105 6.99 34.94 -8.02
N GLU A 106 6.78 34.74 -6.72
CA GLU A 106 7.53 35.41 -5.64
C GLU A 106 9.02 35.00 -5.60
N ARG A 107 9.35 33.84 -6.18
CA ARG A 107 10.73 33.34 -6.27
C ARG A 107 11.28 33.33 -7.68
N GLN A 108 10.56 33.91 -8.65
CA GLN A 108 10.98 34.02 -10.04
C GLN A 108 11.48 32.67 -10.60
N MET A 109 10.76 31.60 -10.29
CA MET A 109 11.14 30.24 -10.65
C MET A 109 11.15 30.06 -12.17
N GLN A 110 12.08 29.25 -12.66
CA GLN A 110 12.15 28.88 -14.07
C GLN A 110 11.28 27.66 -14.33
N TYR A 111 10.49 27.73 -15.40
CA TYR A 111 9.63 26.64 -15.86
C TYR A 111 10.39 25.71 -16.83
N PRO A 112 9.98 24.43 -16.97
CA PRO A 112 8.87 23.78 -16.27
C PRO A 112 9.20 23.40 -14.82
N LEU A 113 8.15 23.22 -14.00
CA LEU A 113 8.27 22.69 -12.64
C LEU A 113 7.58 21.33 -12.55
N ASP A 114 8.25 20.36 -11.94
CA ASP A 114 7.70 19.03 -11.70
C ASP A 114 7.56 18.78 -10.20
N LEU A 115 6.33 18.74 -9.70
CA LEU A 115 6.06 18.40 -8.30
C LEU A 115 5.55 16.97 -8.19
N ARG A 116 6.10 16.23 -7.23
CA ARG A 116 5.62 14.90 -6.85
C ARG A 116 5.20 14.91 -5.39
N CYS A 117 3.91 14.74 -5.17
CA CYS A 117 3.27 14.77 -3.87
C CYS A 117 2.82 13.36 -3.49
N LYS A 118 3.41 12.80 -2.43
CA LYS A 118 3.07 11.49 -1.90
C LYS A 118 2.54 11.65 -0.48
N LEU A 119 1.28 11.31 -0.27
CA LEU A 119 0.60 11.45 1.02
C LEU A 119 -0.26 10.24 1.35
N GLY A 120 -0.63 10.09 2.61
CA GLY A 120 -1.45 8.97 3.03
C GLY A 120 -1.39 8.68 4.51
N CYS A 121 -1.91 7.53 4.87
CA CYS A 121 -2.03 7.07 6.23
C CYS A 121 -1.83 5.56 6.33
N GLN A 122 -1.43 5.12 7.51
CA GLN A 122 -1.05 3.77 7.84
C GLN A 122 -1.63 3.40 9.20
N LEU A 123 -2.03 2.14 9.34
CA LEU A 123 -2.58 1.58 10.57
C LEU A 123 -1.91 0.24 10.84
N GLY A 124 -1.14 0.17 11.93
CA GLY A 124 -0.55 -1.06 12.44
C GLY A 124 -1.56 -1.93 13.18
N SER A 125 -1.24 -3.22 13.32
CA SER A 125 -2.05 -4.18 14.06
C SER A 125 -2.13 -3.90 15.56
N ASP A 126 -1.17 -3.15 16.10
CA ASP A 126 -1.12 -2.63 17.46
C ASP A 126 -2.03 -1.40 17.67
N GLY A 127 -2.69 -0.93 16.61
CA GLY A 127 -3.51 0.28 16.62
C GLY A 127 -2.73 1.56 16.39
N THR A 128 -1.40 1.49 16.25
CA THR A 128 -0.56 2.66 15.96
C THR A 128 -0.94 3.21 14.60
N SER A 129 -1.29 4.49 14.56
CA SER A 129 -1.59 5.23 13.33
C SER A 129 -0.45 6.14 12.96
N HIS A 130 -0.10 6.16 11.68
CA HIS A 130 0.89 7.08 11.14
C HIS A 130 0.35 7.73 9.87
N SER A 131 0.60 9.02 9.69
CA SER A 131 0.29 9.74 8.47
C SER A 131 1.54 10.38 7.91
N PHE A 132 1.55 10.58 6.59
CA PHE A 132 2.68 11.18 5.90
C PHE A 132 2.20 12.06 4.76
N TYR A 133 2.96 13.09 4.47
CA TYR A 133 2.88 13.85 3.23
C TYR A 133 4.27 14.39 2.91
N LYS A 134 4.80 13.99 1.75
CA LYS A 134 6.09 14.41 1.22
C LYS A 134 5.91 15.04 -0.15
N VAL A 135 6.65 16.11 -0.38
CA VAL A 135 6.70 16.84 -1.64
C VAL A 135 8.13 16.78 -2.14
N ALA A 136 8.29 16.41 -3.40
CA ALA A 136 9.54 16.55 -4.14
C ALA A 136 9.33 17.56 -5.27
N LEU A 137 10.36 18.33 -5.58
CA LEU A 137 10.40 19.35 -6.62
C LEU A 137 11.55 19.03 -7.57
N ASN A 138 11.26 18.90 -8.87
CA ASN A 138 12.23 18.58 -9.93
C ASN A 138 13.08 17.34 -9.63
N GLY A 139 12.49 16.36 -8.92
CA GLY A 139 13.14 15.11 -8.54
C GLY A 139 13.76 15.10 -7.15
N ASP A 140 14.03 16.26 -6.55
CA ASP A 140 14.65 16.38 -5.23
C ASP A 140 13.60 16.46 -4.11
N ASP A 141 13.88 15.79 -2.99
CA ASP A 141 13.02 15.90 -1.80
C ASP A 141 13.04 17.34 -1.28
N PHE A 142 11.85 17.90 -1.04
CA PHE A 142 11.68 19.34 -0.80
C PHE A 142 11.08 19.62 0.58
N LEU A 143 9.91 19.06 0.87
CA LEU A 143 9.17 19.32 2.11
C LEU A 143 8.45 18.07 2.60
N SER A 144 8.24 17.97 3.91
CA SER A 144 7.32 17.00 4.51
C SER A 144 6.42 17.63 5.54
N PHE A 145 5.17 17.19 5.59
CA PHE A 145 4.25 17.58 6.64
C PHE A 145 4.43 16.67 7.86
N GLN A 146 4.55 17.31 9.04
CA GLN A 146 4.59 16.70 10.35
C GLN A 146 3.20 16.83 10.97
N ALA A 147 2.40 15.77 10.91
CA ALA A 147 1.03 15.81 11.40
C ALA A 147 0.95 16.06 12.93
N ALA A 148 1.90 15.52 13.70
CA ALA A 148 1.93 15.63 15.16
C ALA A 148 1.92 17.07 15.71
N ASN A 149 2.39 18.05 14.94
CA ASN A 149 2.41 19.45 15.33
C ASN A 149 1.82 20.37 14.24
N ALA A 150 1.08 19.81 13.29
CA ALA A 150 0.47 20.52 12.16
C ALA A 150 1.43 21.51 11.47
N SER A 151 2.63 21.05 11.09
CA SER A 151 3.63 21.92 10.47
C SER A 151 4.37 21.26 9.32
N TRP A 152 4.86 22.07 8.39
CA TRP A 152 5.78 21.66 7.35
C TRP A 152 7.21 21.70 7.86
N ALA A 153 8.00 20.71 7.47
CA ALA A 153 9.43 20.62 7.73
C ALA A 153 10.19 20.54 6.40
N LEU A 154 11.40 21.09 6.39
CA LEU A 154 12.33 20.99 5.27
C LEU A 154 12.84 19.54 5.13
N LEU A 155 12.87 19.04 3.90
CA LEU A 155 13.55 17.80 3.55
C LEU A 155 14.70 18.10 2.58
N GLY A 156 15.79 17.33 2.65
CA GLY A 156 16.90 17.48 1.69
C GLY A 156 17.63 18.83 1.73
N HIS A 157 17.38 19.66 2.76
CA HIS A 157 17.87 21.03 2.84
C HIS A 157 19.40 21.10 2.70
N ARG A 158 19.86 21.85 1.70
CA ARG A 158 21.23 22.34 1.62
C ARG A 158 21.27 23.74 2.19
N GLU A 159 22.28 24.03 3.00
CA GLU A 159 22.50 25.35 3.55
C GLU A 159 22.52 26.40 2.42
N GLY A 160 21.66 27.42 2.53
CA GLY A 160 21.49 28.44 1.49
C GLY A 160 20.34 28.23 0.50
N ASP A 161 19.52 27.17 0.63
CA ASP A 161 18.31 27.01 -0.19
C ASP A 161 17.21 28.01 0.23
N THR A 162 17.19 29.15 -0.46
CA THR A 162 16.25 30.24 -0.22
C THR A 162 14.83 29.93 -0.70
N LEU A 163 14.67 29.03 -1.67
CA LEU A 163 13.37 28.59 -2.16
C LEU A 163 12.68 27.72 -1.12
N ALA A 164 13.34 26.66 -0.67
CA ALA A 164 12.77 25.75 0.33
C ALA A 164 12.45 26.50 1.63
N THR A 165 13.36 27.36 2.09
CA THR A 165 13.16 28.20 3.29
C THR A 165 11.95 29.12 3.16
N PHE A 166 11.78 29.76 2.00
CA PHE A 166 10.62 30.61 1.77
C PHE A 166 9.33 29.82 1.72
N THR A 167 9.27 28.74 0.95
CA THR A 167 8.06 27.93 0.83
C THR A 167 7.67 27.35 2.18
N HIS A 168 8.62 26.83 2.95
CA HIS A 168 8.40 26.39 4.33
C HIS A 168 7.77 27.49 5.19
N THR A 169 8.30 28.73 5.11
CA THR A 169 7.77 29.87 5.87
C THR A 169 6.34 30.20 5.45
N GLN A 170 6.07 30.25 4.15
CA GLN A 170 4.74 30.54 3.62
C GLN A 170 3.71 29.47 4.00
N LEU A 171 4.08 28.19 3.94
CA LEU A 171 3.16 27.10 4.28
C LEU A 171 2.84 27.02 5.77
N ASN A 172 3.78 27.42 6.63
CA ASN A 172 3.59 27.45 8.08
C ASN A 172 2.99 28.78 8.59
N GLN A 173 2.78 29.77 7.71
CA GLN A 173 2.26 31.09 8.09
C GLN A 173 0.78 31.05 8.51
N TYR A 174 0.00 30.09 7.99
CA TYR A 174 -1.46 30.03 8.15
C TYR A 174 -1.88 28.77 8.92
N PRO A 175 -2.12 28.88 10.26
CA PRO A 175 -2.49 27.74 11.09
C PRO A 175 -3.76 27.02 10.64
N GLN A 176 -4.69 27.74 10.02
CA GLN A 176 -5.93 27.15 9.51
C GLN A 176 -5.62 26.08 8.44
N THR A 177 -4.80 26.41 7.44
CA THR A 177 -4.46 25.49 6.35
C THR A 177 -3.70 24.27 6.84
N THR A 178 -2.75 24.44 7.77
CA THR A 178 -2.04 23.28 8.33
C THR A 178 -2.94 22.43 9.22
N SER A 179 -3.88 23.02 9.95
CA SER A 179 -4.85 22.28 10.77
C SER A 179 -5.84 21.50 9.90
N GLU A 180 -6.31 22.06 8.78
CA GLU A 180 -7.16 21.36 7.82
C GLU A 180 -6.43 20.15 7.21
N LEU A 181 -5.14 20.31 6.86
CA LEU A 181 -4.32 19.22 6.36
C LEU A 181 -4.07 18.15 7.43
N GLN A 182 -3.82 18.54 8.68
CA GLN A 182 -3.73 17.60 9.80
C GLN A 182 -5.02 16.81 9.96
N ALA A 183 -6.18 17.48 9.98
CA ALA A 183 -7.48 16.84 10.11
C ALA A 183 -7.75 15.85 8.96
N PHE A 184 -7.41 16.20 7.73
CA PHE A 184 -7.50 15.29 6.59
C PHE A 184 -6.66 14.02 6.79
N LEU A 185 -5.39 14.18 7.19
CA LEU A 185 -4.46 13.06 7.33
C LEU A 185 -4.75 12.16 8.54
N GLU A 186 -5.08 12.75 9.69
CA GLU A 186 -5.25 12.03 10.96
C GLU A 186 -6.68 11.52 11.17
N THR A 187 -7.68 12.17 10.58
CA THR A 187 -9.09 11.79 10.70
C THR A 187 -9.60 11.18 9.41
N THR A 188 -9.74 11.96 8.34
CA THR A 188 -10.42 11.52 7.10
C THR A 188 -9.74 10.32 6.46
N CYS A 189 -8.41 10.39 6.26
CA CYS A 189 -7.63 9.29 5.70
C CYS A 189 -7.71 8.04 6.59
N MET A 190 -7.55 8.22 7.91
CA MET A 190 -7.58 7.10 8.86
C MET A 190 -8.94 6.41 8.91
N GLU A 191 -10.03 7.17 8.87
CA GLU A 191 -11.39 6.62 8.81
C GLU A 191 -11.62 5.85 7.51
N PHE A 192 -11.18 6.40 6.37
CA PHE A 192 -11.22 5.73 5.08
C PHE A 192 -10.45 4.41 5.14
N LEU A 193 -9.21 4.43 5.63
CA LEU A 193 -8.36 3.26 5.76
C LEU A 193 -9.00 2.19 6.65
N ARG A 194 -9.53 2.57 7.82
CA ARG A 194 -10.21 1.64 8.75
C ARG A 194 -11.45 1.00 8.13
N ARG A 195 -12.23 1.76 7.37
CA ARG A 195 -13.46 1.29 6.71
C ARG A 195 -13.15 0.22 5.68
N HIS A 196 -12.15 0.47 4.83
CA HIS A 196 -11.87 -0.38 3.67
C HIS A 196 -10.88 -1.51 3.96
N SER A 197 -9.99 -1.36 4.94
CA SER A 197 -9.12 -2.47 5.39
C SER A 197 -9.90 -3.61 6.06
N LYS A 198 -10.92 -3.30 6.87
CA LYS A 198 -11.77 -4.30 7.51
C LYS A 198 -12.57 -5.14 6.51
N ALA A 199 -13.05 -4.51 5.43
CA ALA A 199 -13.80 -5.18 4.38
C ALA A 199 -12.92 -6.20 3.62
N ASP A 200 -11.66 -5.85 3.35
CA ASP A 200 -10.68 -6.73 2.72
C ASP A 200 -10.34 -7.94 3.60
N SER A 201 -10.15 -7.73 4.91
CA SER A 201 -9.90 -8.82 5.86
C SER A 201 -11.07 -9.79 5.92
N ALA A 202 -12.32 -9.29 5.99
CA ALA A 202 -13.51 -10.14 5.99
C ALA A 202 -13.68 -10.95 4.69
N LYS A 203 -13.35 -10.36 3.54
CA LYS A 203 -13.37 -11.06 2.24
C LYS A 203 -12.30 -12.16 2.18
N THR A 204 -11.12 -11.88 2.72
CA THR A 204 -9.99 -12.81 2.77
C THR A 204 -10.29 -14.01 3.70
N GLU A 205 -10.86 -13.78 4.88
CA GLU A 205 -11.30 -14.85 5.79
C GLU A 205 -12.38 -15.74 5.17
N GLY A 206 -13.36 -15.13 4.48
CA GLY A 206 -14.38 -15.88 3.75
C GLY A 206 -13.80 -16.77 2.64
N GLN A 207 -12.73 -16.32 1.99
CA GLN A 207 -12.02 -17.08 0.95
C GLN A 207 -11.14 -18.19 1.54
N HIS A 208 -10.49 -17.96 2.69
CA HIS A 208 -9.76 -19.00 3.42
C HIS A 208 -10.70 -20.14 3.88
N ARG A 209 -11.91 -19.81 4.33
CA ARG A 209 -12.95 -20.79 4.68
C ARG A 209 -13.47 -21.60 3.49
N ARG A 210 -13.36 -21.07 2.27
CA ARG A 210 -13.71 -21.77 1.00
C ARG A 210 -12.52 -22.49 0.36
N SER A 211 -11.39 -22.62 1.03
CA SER A 211 -10.24 -23.34 0.47
C SER A 211 -10.58 -24.81 0.21
N HIS A 212 -10.14 -25.35 -0.94
CA HIS A 212 -10.30 -26.75 -1.35
C HIS A 212 -9.41 -27.73 -0.56
N ALA A 213 -8.81 -27.29 0.55
CA ALA A 213 -8.01 -28.10 1.46
C ALA A 213 -8.70 -29.40 1.90
N PRO A 214 -10.02 -29.45 2.26
CA PRO A 214 -10.66 -30.71 2.62
C PRO A 214 -10.87 -31.63 1.42
N LEU A 215 -10.98 -31.07 0.20
CA LEU A 215 -11.10 -31.84 -1.04
C LEU A 215 -9.76 -32.50 -1.42
N ALA A 216 -8.66 -31.76 -1.28
CA ALA A 216 -7.31 -32.30 -1.46
C ALA A 216 -6.94 -33.34 -0.39
N LEU A 217 -7.34 -33.12 0.87
CA LEU A 217 -7.21 -34.14 1.93
C LEU A 217 -8.05 -35.39 1.63
N GLY A 218 -9.27 -35.22 1.14
CA GLY A 218 -10.14 -36.33 0.75
C GLY A 218 -9.56 -37.17 -0.39
N LEU A 219 -9.00 -36.51 -1.42
CA LEU A 219 -8.36 -37.19 -2.56
C LEU A 219 -7.10 -37.97 -2.15
N THR A 220 -6.28 -37.40 -1.26
CA THR A 220 -5.06 -38.07 -0.78
C THR A 220 -5.38 -39.28 0.09
N VAL A 221 -6.31 -39.15 1.04
CA VAL A 221 -6.75 -40.27 1.88
C VAL A 221 -7.40 -41.39 1.04
N GLY A 222 -8.22 -41.02 0.05
CA GLY A 222 -8.82 -41.97 -0.88
C GLY A 222 -7.78 -42.75 -1.69
N ALA A 223 -6.75 -42.08 -2.20
CA ALA A 223 -5.67 -42.72 -2.94
C ALA A 223 -4.87 -43.71 -2.08
N PHE A 224 -4.58 -43.37 -0.82
CA PHE A 224 -3.90 -44.28 0.10
C PHE A 224 -4.74 -45.52 0.45
N ALA A 225 -6.05 -45.35 0.63
CA ALA A 225 -6.96 -46.47 0.88
C ALA A 225 -7.00 -47.45 -0.31
N LEU A 226 -7.07 -46.94 -1.54
CA LEU A 226 -7.05 -47.77 -2.76
C LEU A 226 -5.71 -48.50 -2.93
N ALA A 227 -4.58 -47.84 -2.66
CA ALA A 227 -3.27 -48.47 -2.72
C ALA A 227 -3.12 -49.58 -1.67
N ALA A 228 -3.56 -49.35 -0.43
CA ALA A 228 -3.54 -50.36 0.63
C ALA A 228 -4.41 -51.58 0.26
N LEU A 229 -5.57 -51.34 -0.36
CA LEU A 229 -6.47 -52.40 -0.81
C LEU A 229 -5.84 -53.21 -1.96
N ALA A 230 -5.20 -52.55 -2.93
CA ALA A 230 -4.48 -53.21 -4.01
C ALA A 230 -3.29 -54.05 -3.50
N ILE A 231 -2.52 -53.53 -2.53
CA ILE A 231 -1.42 -54.26 -1.89
C ILE A 231 -1.96 -55.47 -1.11
N GLY A 232 -3.06 -55.29 -0.35
CA GLY A 232 -3.70 -56.38 0.38
C GLY A 232 -4.19 -57.51 -0.54
N VAL A 233 -4.80 -57.15 -1.67
CA VAL A 233 -5.20 -58.13 -2.70
C VAL A 233 -3.98 -58.84 -3.29
N PHE A 234 -2.92 -58.12 -3.63
CA PHE A 234 -1.70 -58.69 -4.21
C PHE A 234 -1.00 -59.67 -3.24
N LEU A 235 -0.99 -59.36 -1.94
CA LEU A 235 -0.46 -60.24 -0.90
C LEU A 235 -1.37 -61.46 -0.67
N TYR A 236 -2.68 -61.30 -0.75
CA TYR A 236 -3.65 -62.37 -0.54
C TYR A 236 -3.73 -63.36 -1.72
N THR A 237 -3.51 -62.90 -2.95
CA THR A 237 -3.54 -63.75 -4.16
C THR A 237 -2.23 -64.48 -4.43
N GLY A 238 -1.24 -64.40 -3.53
CA GLY A 238 -0.08 -65.29 -3.53
C GLY A 238 0.95 -65.02 -4.63
N GLY A 239 1.19 -63.75 -4.99
CA GLY A 239 2.16 -63.32 -5.99
C GLY A 239 3.64 -63.47 -5.57
N TRP A 240 4.02 -64.50 -4.83
CA TRP A 240 5.41 -64.91 -4.60
C TRP A 240 5.58 -66.38 -5.00
N ARG A 241 5.97 -66.57 -6.25
CA ARG A 241 6.80 -67.69 -6.70
C ARG A 241 7.98 -67.12 -7.46
#